data_AF-J3JEB5-F1
#
_entry.id   AF-J3JEB5-F1
#
_cell.length_a   1.000
_cell.length_b   1.000
_cell.length_c   1.000
_cell.angle_alpha   90.00
_cell.angle_beta   90.00
_cell.angle_gamma   90.00
#
_symmetry.space_group_name_H-M   'P 1'
#
loop_
_entity.id
_entity.type
_entity.pdbx_description
1 polymer ?
#
loop_
_entity_poly.entity_id
_entity_poly.type
_entity_poly.pdbx_seq_one_letter_code
_entity_poly.pdbx_strand_id
1 'polypeptide(L)'
;MLHDFRSIDWDAWRDAPERERQLAVDEGVTYLEDHEAVADADEGASAVFSVLGHKADLLVVHFRPTLDALSTAERRFEQTALAAFTEQPTSYVSVTEVSGYVSDDWFEGNKDDIDTGLRRYIEGKLKPDIPDDEYVSFYPMSKRRGEQDNWYDLSFEERAELMSGHGEVGKEYAGKIKQVIASSVGFDDHEWGVTLFSDDPAHIKDIVYEMRFDEASSRYGEFGDFYVGRRFPPSDLGAYLDGESVPTSEHEDAHAHGHEEGGHHGHGSDEGSHHGESGGHHDHGSDAAGHPHGGEDGDEDEEENIRGELSDLNIYAGKPHGEDVYATVLYSEADADELFEEVDGLRKNFDHYGTHVKTAVYGASERDRSAVVSIWETASAADTAAGFLSELPGIVERAGEESGFGTMGMFYTVKPEHREDFVEKFGVVGGLLDDMEGHHDTDLMVNQEDENDMFIASQWRSKDDAMGFFRSEAFRDTVSWGRDVLADRPRHVFLA
;
A
#
# COMPACT_ATOMS: atom_id res chain seq x y z
N MET A 1 -1.01 12.97 -18.22
CA MET A 1 -0.30 13.38 -17.00
C MET A 1 0.80 14.36 -17.39
N LEU A 2 0.98 15.40 -16.58
CA LEU A 2 2.09 16.34 -16.67
C LEU A 2 2.75 16.44 -15.30
N HIS A 3 4.05 16.21 -15.23
CA HIS A 3 4.89 16.57 -14.09
C HIS A 3 5.64 17.86 -14.46
N ASP A 4 5.23 18.99 -13.90
CA ASP A 4 5.84 20.30 -14.15
C ASP A 4 6.75 20.67 -12.98
N PHE A 5 8.08 20.62 -13.21
CA PHE A 5 9.07 20.94 -12.20
C PHE A 5 9.49 22.41 -12.33
N ARG A 6 9.52 23.12 -11.20
CA ARG A 6 9.92 24.53 -11.13
C ARG A 6 11.06 24.74 -10.13
N SER A 7 12.05 25.54 -10.50
CA SER A 7 13.05 26.07 -9.58
C SER A 7 12.80 27.54 -9.32
N ILE A 8 12.94 27.98 -8.08
CA ILE A 8 12.74 29.38 -7.68
C ILE A 8 14.04 30.16 -7.93
N ASP A 9 13.95 31.30 -8.61
CA ASP A 9 15.02 32.29 -8.61
C ASP A 9 15.01 33.00 -7.26
N TRP A 10 15.71 32.40 -6.29
CA TRP A 10 15.77 32.89 -4.92
C TRP A 10 16.41 34.29 -4.79
N ASP A 11 17.27 34.68 -5.74
CA ASP A 11 17.86 36.02 -5.74
C ASP A 11 16.82 37.05 -6.20
N ALA A 12 16.12 36.79 -7.31
CA ALA A 12 15.02 37.62 -7.76
C ALA A 12 13.89 37.71 -6.72
N TRP A 13 13.56 36.59 -6.07
CA TRP A 13 12.56 36.53 -5.00
C TRP A 13 12.94 37.44 -3.83
N ARG A 14 14.17 37.35 -3.30
CA ARG A 14 14.63 38.15 -2.16
C ARG A 14 14.75 39.64 -2.49
N ASP A 15 15.12 39.98 -3.73
CA ASP A 15 15.28 41.37 -4.17
C ASP A 15 13.95 42.05 -4.51
N ALA A 16 12.87 41.29 -4.71
CA ALA A 16 11.56 41.82 -5.07
C ALA A 16 10.89 42.58 -3.92
N PRO A 17 10.18 43.70 -4.20
CA PRO A 17 9.36 44.38 -3.21
C PRO A 17 8.31 43.44 -2.61
N GLU A 18 8.01 43.61 -1.31
CA GLU A 18 7.00 42.82 -0.58
C GLU A 18 5.65 42.73 -1.31
N ARG A 19 5.22 43.81 -1.96
CA ARG A 19 3.99 43.84 -2.74
C ARG A 19 4.01 42.88 -3.95
N GLU A 20 5.16 42.74 -4.61
CA GLU A 20 5.31 41.84 -5.76
C GLU A 20 5.36 40.39 -5.29
N ARG A 21 6.06 40.12 -4.17
CA ARG A 21 6.06 38.80 -3.53
C ARG A 21 4.66 38.38 -3.07
N GLN A 22 3.92 39.28 -2.43
CA GLN A 22 2.54 39.00 -2.01
C GLN A 22 1.63 38.71 -3.22
N LEU A 23 1.75 39.49 -4.31
CA LEU A 23 0.98 39.23 -5.52
C LEU A 23 1.31 37.87 -6.13
N ALA A 24 2.60 37.51 -6.16
CA ALA A 24 3.05 36.19 -6.63
C ALA A 24 2.50 35.05 -5.77
N VAL A 25 2.50 35.19 -4.44
CA VAL A 25 1.87 34.22 -3.52
C VAL A 25 0.38 34.14 -3.79
N ASP A 26 -0.34 35.27 -3.79
CA ASP A 26 -1.80 35.29 -3.95
C ASP A 26 -2.24 34.66 -5.28
N GLU A 27 -1.60 35.02 -6.40
CA GLU A 27 -1.91 34.45 -7.71
C GLU A 27 -1.46 32.98 -7.82
N GLY A 28 -0.33 32.62 -7.19
CA GLY A 28 0.17 31.25 -7.13
C GLY A 28 -0.77 30.32 -6.35
N VAL A 29 -1.18 30.73 -5.15
CA VAL A 29 -2.17 30.03 -4.31
C VAL A 29 -3.46 29.86 -5.09
N THR A 30 -4.00 30.94 -5.67
CA THR A 30 -5.24 30.87 -6.47
C THR A 30 -5.10 29.89 -7.63
N TYR A 31 -3.99 29.93 -8.37
CA TYR A 31 -3.74 28.98 -9.45
C TYR A 31 -3.74 27.54 -8.94
N LEU A 32 -3.01 27.25 -7.87
CA LEU A 32 -2.88 25.91 -7.33
C LEU A 32 -4.23 25.39 -6.79
N GLU A 33 -4.93 26.18 -5.98
CA GLU A 33 -6.26 25.84 -5.44
C GLU A 33 -7.29 25.58 -6.55
N ASP A 34 -7.33 26.43 -7.59
CA ASP A 34 -8.24 26.25 -8.72
C ASP A 34 -7.97 24.92 -9.45
N HIS A 35 -6.71 24.49 -9.57
CA HIS A 35 -6.37 23.23 -10.26
C HIS A 35 -6.52 22.00 -9.36
N GLU A 36 -6.28 22.09 -8.05
CA GLU A 36 -6.60 21.03 -7.09
C GLU A 36 -8.12 20.79 -7.01
N ALA A 37 -8.92 21.87 -7.07
CA ALA A 37 -10.38 21.81 -7.20
C ALA A 37 -10.86 21.42 -8.61
N VAL A 38 -9.93 21.21 -9.55
CA VAL A 38 -10.20 20.85 -10.96
C VAL A 38 -11.16 21.83 -11.64
N ALA A 39 -11.09 23.12 -11.32
CA ALA A 39 -11.95 24.16 -11.90
C ALA A 39 -11.70 24.37 -13.42
N ASP A 40 -10.62 23.80 -13.96
CA ASP A 40 -10.20 23.90 -15.35
C ASP A 40 -10.65 22.74 -16.25
N ALA A 41 -11.21 21.66 -15.71
CA ALA A 41 -11.61 20.46 -16.46
C ALA A 41 -12.86 19.77 -15.86
N ASP A 42 -13.40 18.78 -16.57
CA ASP A 42 -14.57 18.01 -16.09
C ASP A 42 -14.19 16.95 -15.04
N GLU A 43 -12.97 16.43 -15.12
CA GLU A 43 -12.41 15.42 -14.21
C GLU A 43 -10.87 15.51 -14.21
N GLY A 44 -10.24 14.95 -13.19
CA GLY A 44 -8.79 14.93 -13.05
C GLY A 44 -8.34 15.12 -11.60
N ALA A 45 -7.05 15.32 -11.41
CA ALA A 45 -6.45 15.63 -10.11
C ALA A 45 -5.25 16.55 -10.31
N SER A 46 -4.96 17.39 -9.32
CA SER A 46 -3.71 18.13 -9.24
C SER A 46 -3.21 18.21 -7.82
N ALA A 47 -1.91 18.34 -7.67
CA ALA A 47 -1.27 18.58 -6.38
C ALA A 47 0.08 19.27 -6.56
N VAL A 48 0.47 20.04 -5.55
CA VAL A 48 1.79 20.66 -5.45
C VAL A 48 2.65 19.96 -4.40
N PHE A 49 3.92 19.82 -4.72
CA PHE A 49 4.92 19.21 -3.84
C PHE A 49 6.14 20.12 -3.76
N SER A 50 6.72 20.22 -2.57
CA SER A 50 8.10 20.69 -2.41
C SER A 50 9.04 19.61 -2.94
N VAL A 51 10.14 19.98 -3.59
CA VAL A 51 11.13 19.02 -4.11
C VAL A 51 12.45 19.22 -3.38
N LEU A 52 13.06 18.12 -2.94
CA LEU A 52 14.32 18.17 -2.20
C LEU A 52 15.54 18.16 -3.15
N GLY A 53 16.53 18.99 -2.81
CA GLY A 53 17.79 19.10 -3.54
C GLY A 53 17.79 20.24 -4.55
N HIS A 54 18.67 20.16 -5.55
CA HIS A 54 18.92 21.27 -6.50
C HIS A 54 18.25 21.07 -7.87
N LYS A 55 17.52 19.97 -8.06
CA LYS A 55 16.96 19.62 -9.38
C LYS A 55 15.68 20.38 -9.70
N ALA A 56 14.93 20.74 -8.66
CA ALA A 56 13.76 21.61 -8.68
C ALA A 56 13.46 21.98 -7.22
N ASP A 57 12.64 23.02 -7.03
CA ASP A 57 12.10 23.41 -5.72
C ASP A 57 10.62 23.02 -5.60
N LEU A 58 9.86 23.04 -6.70
CA LEU A 58 8.44 22.67 -6.74
C LEU A 58 8.20 21.61 -7.83
N LEU A 59 7.23 20.75 -7.58
CA LEU A 59 6.61 19.87 -8.56
C LEU A 59 5.10 20.11 -8.53
N VAL A 60 4.52 20.46 -9.67
CA VAL A 60 3.08 20.48 -9.87
C VAL A 60 2.71 19.30 -10.76
N VAL A 61 1.85 18.41 -10.25
CA VAL A 61 1.38 17.24 -11.00
C VAL A 61 -0.05 17.51 -11.48
N HIS A 62 -0.31 17.28 -12.77
CA HIS A 62 -1.65 17.36 -13.34
C HIS A 62 -2.07 16.06 -14.03
N PHE A 63 -3.21 15.52 -13.62
CA PHE A 63 -3.93 14.46 -14.33
C PHE A 63 -5.15 15.08 -15.00
N ARG A 64 -5.24 14.94 -16.34
CA ARG A 64 -6.35 15.49 -17.13
C ARG A 64 -6.73 14.51 -18.25
N PRO A 65 -8.01 14.51 -18.71
CA PRO A 65 -8.48 13.65 -19.80
C PRO A 65 -7.86 13.93 -21.16
N THR A 66 -7.35 15.14 -21.38
CA THR A 66 -6.81 15.57 -22.68
C THR A 66 -5.49 16.31 -22.53
N LEU A 67 -4.63 16.19 -23.55
CA LEU A 67 -3.39 16.96 -23.64
C LEU A 67 -3.65 18.47 -23.75
N ASP A 68 -4.78 18.86 -24.37
CA ASP A 68 -5.16 20.28 -24.48
C ASP A 68 -5.46 20.90 -23.11
N ALA A 69 -6.06 20.14 -22.19
CA ALA A 69 -6.27 20.56 -20.81
C ALA A 69 -4.93 20.69 -20.06
N LEU A 70 -4.01 19.73 -20.22
CA LEU A 70 -2.66 19.84 -19.64
C LEU A 70 -1.90 21.06 -20.18
N SER A 71 -1.95 21.28 -21.49
CA SER A 71 -1.34 22.46 -22.13
C SER A 71 -1.94 23.75 -21.59
N THR A 72 -3.26 23.78 -21.37
CA THR A 72 -3.94 24.95 -20.79
C THR A 72 -3.47 25.21 -19.35
N ALA A 73 -3.40 24.17 -18.50
CA ALA A 73 -2.93 24.29 -17.12
C ALA A 73 -1.48 24.81 -17.07
N GLU A 74 -0.60 24.22 -17.87
CA GLU A 74 0.81 24.65 -17.98
C GLU A 74 0.93 26.11 -18.44
N ARG A 75 0.19 26.51 -19.49
CA ARG A 75 0.25 27.89 -20.00
C ARG A 75 -0.43 28.91 -19.10
N ARG A 76 -1.35 28.49 -18.21
CA ARG A 76 -1.95 29.36 -17.19
C ARG A 76 -0.99 29.66 -16.05
N PHE A 77 -0.12 28.71 -15.70
CA PHE A 77 0.95 28.97 -14.71
C PHE A 77 1.80 30.16 -15.13
N GLU A 78 2.22 30.20 -16.41
CA GLU A 78 3.00 31.29 -17.01
C GLU A 78 2.34 32.67 -17.00
N GLN A 79 1.04 32.74 -16.70
CA GLN A 79 0.31 34.01 -16.61
C GLN A 79 0.26 34.57 -15.18
N THR A 80 0.70 33.79 -14.20
CA THR A 80 0.77 34.21 -12.80
C THR A 80 2.00 35.08 -12.54
N ALA A 81 1.91 35.96 -11.53
CA ALA A 81 3.06 36.68 -11.01
C ALA A 81 4.11 35.75 -10.39
N LEU A 82 3.73 34.57 -9.90
CA LEU A 82 4.66 33.55 -9.40
C LEU A 82 5.63 33.08 -10.48
N ALA A 83 5.14 32.86 -11.70
CA ALA A 83 5.98 32.35 -12.79
C ALA A 83 7.18 33.25 -13.11
N ALA A 84 7.10 34.57 -12.83
CA ALA A 84 8.21 35.49 -12.98
C ALA A 84 9.40 35.20 -12.06
N PHE A 85 9.19 34.44 -10.98
CA PHE A 85 10.20 34.01 -10.02
C PHE A 85 10.61 32.54 -10.18
N THR A 86 10.14 31.88 -11.24
CA THR A 86 10.43 30.47 -11.46
C THR A 86 11.07 30.21 -12.82
N GLU A 87 11.93 29.21 -12.87
CA GLU A 87 12.37 28.57 -14.11
C GLU A 87 11.82 27.14 -14.16
N GLN A 88 11.67 26.58 -15.37
CA GLN A 88 11.23 25.19 -15.57
C GLN A 88 12.45 24.34 -15.95
N PRO A 89 13.17 23.74 -14.98
CA PRO A 89 14.37 22.94 -15.27
C PRO A 89 14.06 21.67 -16.06
N THR A 90 12.86 21.09 -15.90
CA THR A 90 12.43 19.88 -16.59
C THR A 90 10.91 19.74 -16.52
N SER A 91 10.37 18.80 -17.29
CA SER A 91 8.97 18.41 -17.29
C SER A 91 8.84 16.97 -17.77
N TYR A 92 7.72 16.31 -17.50
CA TYR A 92 7.44 14.99 -18.07
C TYR A 92 5.98 14.85 -18.52
N VAL A 93 5.75 14.39 -19.76
CA VAL A 93 4.42 14.20 -20.35
C VAL A 93 4.16 12.72 -20.62
N SER A 94 3.09 12.19 -20.04
CA SER A 94 2.76 10.76 -20.11
C SER A 94 1.24 10.50 -20.05
N VAL A 95 0.82 9.26 -20.25
CA VAL A 95 -0.58 8.81 -20.17
C VAL A 95 -0.64 7.59 -19.25
N THR A 96 -1.56 7.57 -18.29
CA THR A 96 -1.77 6.41 -17.42
C THR A 96 -1.97 5.15 -18.24
N GLU A 97 -1.30 4.07 -17.84
CA GLU A 97 -1.32 2.80 -18.56
C GLU A 97 -1.70 1.67 -17.62
N VAL A 98 -2.64 0.83 -18.06
CA VAL A 98 -2.84 -0.49 -17.47
C VAL A 98 -2.06 -1.47 -18.31
N SER A 99 -1.13 -2.18 -17.66
CA SER A 99 -0.29 -3.18 -18.29
C SER A 99 -1.14 -4.24 -19.00
N GLY A 100 -0.75 -4.57 -20.23
CA GLY A 100 -1.35 -5.65 -21.01
C GLY A 100 -1.14 -7.05 -20.42
N TYR A 101 -0.35 -7.19 -19.35
CA TYR A 101 -0.14 -8.47 -18.66
C TYR A 101 -1.22 -8.80 -17.62
N VAL A 102 -2.15 -7.88 -17.34
CA VAL A 102 -3.10 -8.01 -16.22
C VAL A 102 -4.43 -8.67 -16.62
N SER A 103 -4.77 -8.76 -17.91
CA SER A 103 -5.72 -9.75 -18.48
C SER A 103 -5.96 -9.50 -19.97
N ASP A 104 -5.94 -10.56 -20.78
CA ASP A 104 -6.37 -10.50 -22.19
C ASP A 104 -7.87 -10.17 -22.32
N ASP A 105 -8.67 -10.55 -21.31
CA ASP A 105 -10.14 -10.40 -21.31
C ASP A 105 -10.61 -8.93 -21.38
N TRP A 106 -9.85 -7.97 -20.82
CA TRP A 106 -10.21 -6.56 -20.92
C TRP A 106 -9.98 -5.98 -22.33
N PHE A 107 -8.91 -6.43 -23.01
CA PHE A 107 -8.51 -5.90 -24.31
C PHE A 107 -9.15 -6.63 -25.48
N GLU A 108 -9.47 -7.92 -25.32
CA GLU A 108 -9.99 -8.80 -26.37
C GLU A 108 -11.47 -9.19 -26.15
N GLY A 109 -12.01 -8.97 -24.94
CA GLY A 109 -13.38 -9.33 -24.57
C GLY A 109 -14.47 -8.32 -24.98
N ASN A 110 -15.72 -8.74 -24.86
CA ASN A 110 -16.89 -7.89 -25.05
C ASN A 110 -17.08 -6.99 -23.83
N LYS A 111 -17.12 -5.66 -23.99
CA LYS A 111 -17.22 -4.68 -22.89
C LYS A 111 -18.45 -4.84 -22.00
N ASP A 112 -19.50 -5.49 -22.52
CA ASP A 112 -20.73 -5.80 -21.78
C ASP A 112 -20.58 -7.03 -20.85
N ASP A 113 -19.55 -7.86 -21.05
CA ASP A 113 -19.23 -9.05 -20.25
C ASP A 113 -18.10 -8.78 -19.23
N ILE A 114 -17.60 -7.54 -19.16
CA ILE A 114 -16.58 -7.12 -18.20
C ILE A 114 -17.26 -6.77 -16.87
N ASP A 115 -16.96 -7.55 -15.84
CA ASP A 115 -17.51 -7.37 -14.50
C ASP A 115 -17.07 -6.06 -13.81
N THR A 116 -17.89 -5.63 -12.86
CA THR A 116 -17.76 -4.36 -12.14
C THR A 116 -16.46 -4.25 -11.36
N GLY A 117 -15.97 -5.33 -10.73
CA GLY A 117 -14.73 -5.30 -9.93
C GLY A 117 -13.49 -5.07 -10.79
N LEU A 118 -13.34 -5.82 -11.89
CA LEU A 118 -12.27 -5.62 -12.88
C LEU A 118 -12.36 -4.23 -13.53
N ARG A 119 -13.58 -3.74 -13.80
CA ARG A 119 -13.79 -2.38 -14.30
C ARG A 119 -13.29 -1.34 -13.29
N ARG A 120 -13.62 -1.46 -12.01
CA ARG A 120 -13.14 -0.51 -10.97
C ARG A 120 -11.61 -0.53 -10.84
N TYR A 121 -10.99 -1.70 -10.80
CA TYR A 121 -9.53 -1.81 -10.74
C TYR A 121 -8.86 -1.09 -11.93
N ILE A 122 -9.36 -1.34 -13.15
CA ILE A 122 -8.81 -0.73 -14.36
C ILE A 122 -9.12 0.78 -14.40
N GLU A 123 -10.32 1.19 -14.02
CA GLU A 123 -10.67 2.61 -13.91
C GLU A 123 -9.79 3.33 -12.88
N GLY A 124 -9.51 2.73 -11.73
CA GLY A 124 -8.63 3.30 -10.70
C GLY A 124 -7.18 3.48 -11.18
N LYS A 125 -6.68 2.58 -12.04
CA LYS A 125 -5.36 2.75 -12.68
C LYS A 125 -5.36 3.74 -13.84
N LEU A 126 -6.45 3.82 -14.61
CA LEU A 126 -6.57 4.76 -15.73
C LEU A 126 -6.86 6.20 -15.25
N LYS A 127 -7.60 6.34 -14.15
CA LYS A 127 -8.03 7.61 -13.55
C LYS A 127 -7.65 7.63 -12.06
N PRO A 128 -6.35 7.60 -11.73
CA PRO A 128 -5.90 7.58 -10.34
C PRO A 128 -6.12 8.93 -9.67
N ASP A 129 -6.48 8.92 -8.40
CA ASP A 129 -6.40 10.09 -7.53
C ASP A 129 -4.99 10.27 -6.94
N ILE A 130 -4.66 11.50 -6.55
CA ILE A 130 -3.41 11.82 -5.83
C ILE A 130 -3.72 11.77 -4.33
N PRO A 131 -3.03 10.94 -3.52
CA PRO A 131 -3.26 10.87 -2.08
C PRO A 131 -3.02 12.19 -1.37
N ASP A 132 -3.85 12.45 -0.36
CA ASP A 132 -3.66 13.55 0.58
C ASP A 132 -2.51 13.22 1.52
N ASP A 133 -1.62 14.20 1.75
CA ASP A 133 -0.55 14.13 2.73
C ASP A 133 0.47 12.98 2.59
N GLU A 134 0.96 12.75 1.36
CA GLU A 134 2.03 11.77 1.10
C GLU A 134 3.32 12.42 0.55
N TYR A 135 4.45 11.74 0.77
CA TYR A 135 5.66 11.96 0.00
C TYR A 135 5.43 11.49 -1.43
N VAL A 136 6.10 12.14 -2.38
CA VAL A 136 6.11 11.72 -3.78
C VAL A 136 7.53 11.35 -4.20
N SER A 137 7.66 10.30 -4.98
CA SER A 137 8.85 10.00 -5.75
C SER A 137 8.50 9.81 -7.22
N PHE A 138 9.07 10.64 -8.07
CA PHE A 138 8.95 10.52 -9.52
C PHE A 138 10.28 10.13 -10.15
N TYR A 139 10.24 9.17 -11.08
CA TYR A 139 11.38 8.89 -11.95
C TYR A 139 10.91 8.35 -13.31
N PRO A 140 11.52 8.83 -14.41
CA PRO A 140 11.30 8.22 -15.72
C PRO A 140 12.17 6.98 -15.90
N MET A 141 11.70 6.01 -16.66
CA MET A 141 12.45 4.79 -16.99
C MET A 141 12.12 4.24 -18.37
N SER A 142 13.03 3.41 -18.88
CA SER A 142 12.88 2.66 -20.12
C SER A 142 13.27 1.20 -19.91
N LYS A 143 12.88 0.33 -20.84
CA LYS A 143 13.36 -1.05 -20.92
C LYS A 143 14.51 -1.14 -21.94
N ARG A 144 15.60 -1.76 -21.51
CA ARG A 144 16.86 -1.85 -22.25
C ARG A 144 16.69 -2.50 -23.62
N ARG A 145 17.38 -1.92 -24.61
CA ARG A 145 17.56 -2.44 -25.99
C ARG A 145 19.04 -2.62 -26.34
N GLY A 146 19.75 -3.40 -25.52
CA GLY A 146 21.18 -3.65 -25.64
C GLY A 146 21.52 -4.84 -26.52
N GLU A 147 22.81 -5.06 -26.78
CA GLU A 147 23.28 -6.17 -27.63
C GLU A 147 23.04 -7.56 -27.01
N GLN A 148 23.07 -7.66 -25.68
CA GLN A 148 22.86 -8.92 -24.94
C GLN A 148 21.45 -8.99 -24.35
N ASP A 149 20.99 -7.89 -23.77
CA ASP A 149 19.68 -7.76 -23.14
C ASP A 149 18.82 -6.77 -23.93
N ASN A 150 17.87 -7.30 -24.70
CA ASN A 150 16.88 -6.52 -25.41
C ASN A 150 15.48 -6.96 -25.01
N TRP A 151 14.80 -6.13 -24.21
CA TRP A 151 13.44 -6.39 -23.72
C TRP A 151 12.43 -6.61 -24.85
N TYR A 152 12.61 -5.90 -25.96
CA TYR A 152 11.68 -5.92 -27.08
C TYR A 152 11.89 -7.09 -28.05
N ASP A 153 12.99 -7.83 -27.91
CA ASP A 153 13.23 -9.08 -28.65
C ASP A 153 12.66 -10.31 -27.93
N LEU A 154 12.32 -10.19 -26.64
CA LEU A 154 11.68 -11.26 -25.87
C LEU A 154 10.30 -11.61 -26.44
N SER A 155 9.87 -12.85 -26.23
CA SER A 155 8.48 -13.23 -26.46
C SER A 155 7.55 -12.57 -25.42
N PHE A 156 6.25 -12.57 -25.70
CA PHE A 156 5.27 -12.06 -24.73
C PHE A 156 5.26 -12.89 -23.44
N GLU A 157 5.35 -14.21 -23.55
CA GLU A 157 5.37 -15.14 -22.41
C GLU A 157 6.57 -14.86 -21.48
N GLU A 158 7.77 -14.69 -22.04
CA GLU A 158 8.96 -14.34 -21.25
C GLU A 158 8.82 -12.98 -20.55
N ARG A 159 8.25 -11.97 -21.23
CA ARG A 159 8.00 -10.68 -20.58
C ARG A 159 6.93 -10.79 -19.49
N ALA A 160 5.90 -11.60 -19.69
CA ALA A 160 4.84 -11.81 -18.72
C ALA A 160 5.38 -12.48 -17.45
N GLU A 161 6.23 -13.50 -17.59
CA GLU A 161 6.90 -14.17 -16.45
C GLU A 161 7.78 -13.19 -15.66
N LEU A 162 8.60 -12.40 -16.37
CA LEU A 162 9.43 -11.36 -15.74
C LEU A 162 8.59 -10.30 -15.01
N MET A 163 7.48 -9.86 -15.62
CA MET A 163 6.59 -8.88 -14.99
C MET A 163 5.76 -9.48 -13.85
N SER A 164 5.49 -10.79 -13.85
CA SER A 164 4.85 -11.48 -12.74
C SER A 164 5.73 -11.42 -11.49
N GLY A 165 7.01 -11.80 -11.62
CA GLY A 165 7.95 -11.73 -10.50
C GLY A 165 8.19 -10.29 -10.02
N HIS A 166 8.23 -9.31 -10.93
CA HIS A 166 8.28 -7.88 -10.55
C HIS A 166 7.02 -7.45 -9.77
N GLY A 167 5.85 -7.92 -10.19
CA GLY A 167 4.58 -7.67 -9.54
C GLY A 167 4.49 -8.31 -8.15
N GLU A 168 5.10 -9.48 -7.94
CA GLU A 168 5.16 -10.14 -6.63
C GLU A 168 5.86 -9.26 -5.58
N VAL A 169 7.05 -8.72 -5.90
CA VAL A 169 7.75 -7.76 -5.01
C VAL A 169 6.87 -6.52 -4.74
N GLY A 170 6.19 -6.02 -5.76
CA GLY A 170 5.29 -4.86 -5.59
C GLY A 170 4.12 -5.10 -4.64
N LYS A 171 3.63 -6.34 -4.52
CA LYS A 171 2.51 -6.69 -3.64
C LYS A 171 2.87 -6.59 -2.16
N GLU A 172 4.14 -6.82 -1.79
CA GLU A 172 4.62 -6.70 -0.40
C GLU A 172 4.54 -5.26 0.14
N TYR A 173 4.36 -4.29 -0.76
CA TYR A 173 4.18 -2.87 -0.48
C TYR A 173 2.74 -2.39 -0.69
N ALA A 174 1.77 -3.31 -0.83
CA ALA A 174 0.35 -2.95 -0.76
C ALA A 174 0.03 -2.25 0.56
N GLY A 175 -0.85 -1.25 0.53
CA GLY A 175 -1.14 -0.39 1.68
C GLY A 175 -0.06 0.68 1.95
N LYS A 176 1.22 0.39 1.66
CA LYS A 176 2.36 1.28 1.91
C LYS A 176 2.70 2.20 0.74
N ILE A 177 2.55 1.72 -0.50
CA ILE A 177 2.91 2.45 -1.72
C ILE A 177 1.73 2.52 -2.67
N LYS A 178 1.31 3.75 -2.99
CA LYS A 178 0.44 3.99 -4.15
C LYS A 178 1.27 4.30 -5.38
N GLN A 179 1.24 3.40 -6.35
CA GLN A 179 1.95 3.58 -7.62
C GLN A 179 1.03 4.05 -8.75
N VAL A 180 1.50 5.03 -9.51
CA VAL A 180 0.95 5.43 -10.80
C VAL A 180 2.01 5.23 -11.90
N ILE A 181 1.70 4.35 -12.84
CA ILE A 181 2.52 4.09 -14.03
C ILE A 181 1.89 4.77 -15.24
N ALA A 182 2.71 5.50 -15.98
CA ALA A 182 2.27 6.22 -17.16
C ALA A 182 3.23 6.00 -18.32
N SER A 183 2.69 5.60 -19.47
CA SER A 183 3.43 5.43 -20.71
C SER A 183 3.65 6.78 -21.38
N SER A 184 4.85 6.98 -21.91
CA SER A 184 5.29 8.21 -22.59
C SER A 184 5.95 7.90 -23.93
N VAL A 185 5.82 6.66 -24.43
CA VAL A 185 6.36 6.26 -25.73
C VAL A 185 5.81 7.17 -26.83
N GLY A 186 6.70 7.94 -27.44
CA GLY A 186 6.37 8.92 -28.48
C GLY A 186 5.94 10.30 -27.97
N PHE A 187 5.87 10.50 -26.65
CA PHE A 187 5.50 11.75 -25.99
C PHE A 187 6.71 12.41 -25.29
N ASP A 188 7.57 11.61 -24.67
CA ASP A 188 8.73 12.09 -23.89
C ASP A 188 9.99 11.23 -24.12
N ASP A 189 11.10 11.56 -23.45
CA ASP A 189 12.44 11.00 -23.68
C ASP A 189 12.59 9.55 -23.20
N HIS A 190 11.81 9.16 -22.19
CA HIS A 190 11.76 7.81 -21.63
C HIS A 190 10.44 7.11 -21.97
N GLU A 191 10.37 5.80 -21.77
CA GLU A 191 9.21 5.00 -22.18
C GLU A 191 8.08 5.03 -21.14
N TRP A 192 8.41 5.16 -19.85
CA TRP A 192 7.45 5.31 -18.76
C TRP A 192 7.87 6.36 -17.73
N GLY A 193 6.89 7.06 -17.17
CA GLY A 193 6.99 7.81 -15.92
C GLY A 193 6.42 7.00 -14.76
N VAL A 194 7.21 6.82 -13.70
CA VAL A 194 6.79 6.14 -12.48
C VAL A 194 6.62 7.18 -11.38
N THR A 195 5.42 7.25 -10.80
CA THR A 195 5.14 8.08 -9.62
C THR A 195 4.74 7.18 -8.47
N LEU A 196 5.46 7.28 -7.35
CA LEU A 196 5.18 6.57 -6.10
C LEU A 196 4.73 7.59 -5.06
N PHE A 197 3.66 7.29 -4.36
CA PHE A 197 3.22 8.02 -3.18
C PHE A 197 3.29 7.10 -1.95
N SER A 198 3.66 7.68 -0.81
CA SER A 198 3.84 6.99 0.47
C SER A 198 3.73 7.98 1.63
N ASP A 199 3.21 7.54 2.76
CA ASP A 199 3.27 8.27 4.02
C ASP A 199 4.71 8.31 4.60
N ASP A 200 5.43 7.19 4.50
CA ASP A 200 6.84 7.06 4.90
C ASP A 200 7.78 7.00 3.68
N PRO A 201 8.76 7.91 3.54
CA PRO A 201 9.72 7.87 2.44
C PRO A 201 10.67 6.65 2.49
N ALA A 202 10.76 5.94 3.62
CA ALA A 202 11.51 4.69 3.71
C ALA A 202 10.90 3.61 2.80
N HIS A 203 9.56 3.49 2.75
CA HIS A 203 8.88 2.54 1.86
C HIS A 203 9.25 2.79 0.39
N ILE A 204 9.36 4.06 -0.04
CA ILE A 204 9.78 4.43 -1.40
C ILE A 204 11.20 3.94 -1.69
N LYS A 205 12.12 4.13 -0.74
CA LYS A 205 13.50 3.65 -0.88
C LYS A 205 13.53 2.13 -0.97
N ASP A 206 12.79 1.46 -0.09
CA ASP A 206 12.84 0.02 0.07
C ASP A 206 12.25 -0.69 -1.16
N ILE A 207 11.06 -0.30 -1.64
CA ILE A 207 10.45 -0.90 -2.84
C ILE A 207 11.36 -0.75 -4.07
N VAL A 208 11.92 0.44 -4.30
CA VAL A 208 12.78 0.67 -5.47
C VAL A 208 14.08 -0.13 -5.33
N TYR A 209 14.64 -0.23 -4.13
CA TYR A 209 15.88 -0.96 -3.87
C TYR A 209 15.68 -2.47 -4.05
N GLU A 210 14.61 -3.02 -3.50
CA GLU A 210 14.28 -4.44 -3.57
C GLU A 210 13.96 -4.88 -5.00
N MET A 211 13.14 -4.09 -5.72
CA MET A 211 12.90 -4.31 -7.14
C MET A 211 14.21 -4.27 -7.95
N ARG A 212 15.29 -3.62 -7.52
CA ARG A 212 16.56 -3.72 -8.29
C ARG A 212 17.12 -5.14 -8.39
N PHE A 213 16.70 -6.06 -7.52
CA PHE A 213 17.13 -7.45 -7.55
C PHE A 213 16.23 -8.36 -8.38
N ASP A 214 15.03 -7.91 -8.75
CA ASP A 214 14.20 -8.64 -9.70
C ASP A 214 14.84 -8.65 -11.10
N GLU A 215 14.61 -9.71 -11.88
CA GLU A 215 15.26 -9.88 -13.18
C GLU A 215 14.78 -8.85 -14.22
N ALA A 216 13.51 -8.43 -14.14
CA ALA A 216 12.92 -7.44 -15.04
C ALA A 216 13.58 -6.05 -14.87
N SER A 217 14.01 -5.72 -13.65
CA SER A 217 14.67 -4.46 -13.31
C SER A 217 16.19 -4.55 -13.44
N SER A 218 16.82 -5.61 -12.92
CA SER A 218 18.28 -5.76 -12.90
C SER A 218 18.88 -5.88 -14.31
N ARG A 219 18.23 -6.63 -15.22
CA ARG A 219 18.69 -6.79 -16.60
C ARG A 219 18.19 -5.67 -17.51
N TYR A 220 16.91 -5.33 -17.40
CA TYR A 220 16.24 -4.48 -18.39
C TYR A 220 15.91 -3.07 -17.93
N GLY A 221 16.01 -2.73 -16.64
CA GLY A 221 15.67 -1.40 -16.17
C GLY A 221 16.72 -0.33 -16.52
N GLU A 222 16.31 0.72 -17.21
CA GLU A 222 17.11 1.93 -17.45
C GLU A 222 16.40 3.13 -16.83
N PHE A 223 17.00 3.76 -15.83
CA PHE A 223 16.35 4.75 -14.98
C PHE A 223 16.95 6.13 -15.22
N GLY A 224 16.11 7.15 -15.31
CA GLY A 224 16.52 8.55 -15.31
C GLY A 224 16.70 9.09 -13.90
N ASP A 225 16.47 10.39 -13.76
CA ASP A 225 16.62 11.11 -12.50
C ASP A 225 15.45 10.86 -11.53
N PHE A 226 15.75 10.69 -10.24
CA PHE A 226 14.77 10.48 -9.16
C PHE A 226 14.45 11.77 -8.40
N TYR A 227 13.20 12.23 -8.42
CA TYR A 227 12.75 13.44 -7.74
C TYR A 227 11.93 13.03 -6.53
N VAL A 228 12.31 13.50 -5.34
CA VAL A 228 11.59 13.21 -4.10
C VAL A 228 11.06 14.51 -3.52
N GLY A 229 9.82 14.49 -3.07
CA GLY A 229 9.14 15.66 -2.55
C GLY A 229 8.09 15.34 -1.51
N ARG A 230 7.54 16.39 -0.90
CA ARG A 230 6.47 16.32 0.10
C ARG A 230 5.33 17.22 -0.32
N ARG A 231 4.10 16.68 -0.32
CA ARG A 231 2.89 17.47 -0.59
C ARG A 231 2.72 18.53 0.48
N PHE A 232 2.21 19.69 0.11
CA PHE A 232 1.77 20.71 1.05
C PHE A 232 0.52 21.41 0.51
N PRO A 233 -0.36 21.95 1.38
CA PRO A 233 -1.55 22.66 0.94
C PRO A 233 -1.19 23.88 0.09
N PRO A 234 -1.91 24.18 -1.00
CA PRO A 234 -1.69 25.39 -1.80
C PRO A 234 -1.60 26.68 -0.99
N SER A 235 -2.41 26.82 0.07
CA SER A 235 -2.43 27.97 0.98
C SER A 235 -1.10 28.24 1.67
N ASP A 236 -0.25 27.23 1.80
CA ASP A 236 1.05 27.32 2.48
C ASP A 236 2.21 27.64 1.53
N LEU A 237 1.93 27.96 0.26
CA LEU A 237 2.94 28.41 -0.69
C LEU A 237 3.75 29.61 -0.18
N GLY A 238 3.10 30.55 0.51
CA GLY A 238 3.78 31.70 1.12
C GLY A 238 4.80 31.27 2.18
N ALA A 239 4.37 30.40 3.10
CA ALA A 239 5.24 29.85 4.15
C ALA A 239 6.43 29.08 3.55
N TYR A 240 6.18 28.28 2.51
CA TYR A 240 7.23 27.60 1.76
C TYR A 240 8.28 28.56 1.19
N LEU A 241 7.83 29.63 0.49
CA LEU A 241 8.71 30.62 -0.13
C LEU A 241 9.45 31.52 0.88
N ASP A 242 8.96 31.60 2.12
CA ASP A 242 9.64 32.25 3.24
C ASP A 242 10.61 31.31 3.98
N GLY A 243 10.67 30.03 3.59
CA GLY A 243 11.53 29.00 4.19
C GLY A 243 11.01 28.49 5.53
N GLU A 244 9.72 28.65 5.80
CA GLU A 244 9.05 28.12 6.98
C GLU A 244 8.70 26.64 6.77
N SER A 245 8.42 25.94 7.87
CA SER A 245 7.86 24.59 7.79
C SER A 245 6.43 24.68 7.26
N VAL A 246 6.15 24.04 6.13
CA VAL A 246 4.77 23.86 5.67
C VAL A 246 4.13 22.69 6.42
N PRO A 247 2.88 22.85 6.89
CA PRO A 247 2.16 21.77 7.53
C PRO A 247 2.08 20.56 6.60
N THR A 248 2.46 19.41 7.15
CA THR A 248 2.02 18.10 6.72
C THR A 248 0.97 17.68 7.76
N SER A 249 -0.07 16.93 7.40
CA SER A 249 -1.16 16.60 8.35
C SER A 249 -0.71 15.89 9.64
N GLU A 250 0.56 15.49 9.73
CA GLU A 250 1.24 15.07 10.96
C GLU A 250 1.44 16.18 12.01
N HIS A 251 1.16 17.44 11.69
CA HIS A 251 1.39 18.61 12.55
C HIS A 251 0.17 19.55 12.68
N GLU A 252 -1.01 19.01 13.01
CA GLU A 252 -2.08 19.86 13.59
C GLU A 252 -1.79 20.28 15.05
N ASP A 253 -0.74 19.75 15.69
CA ASP A 253 -0.39 20.04 17.09
C ASP A 253 0.94 20.82 17.27
N ALA A 254 1.09 21.98 16.62
CA ALA A 254 1.84 23.11 17.19
C ALA A 254 1.77 24.34 16.27
N HIS A 255 0.95 25.31 16.66
CA HIS A 255 1.02 26.76 16.41
C HIS A 255 -0.33 27.34 16.02
N ALA A 256 -1.32 27.16 16.91
CA ALA A 256 -2.44 28.07 16.99
C ALA A 256 -1.92 29.50 17.23
N HIS A 257 -2.16 30.38 16.26
CA HIS A 257 -1.88 31.81 16.34
C HIS A 257 -2.55 32.44 17.57
N GLY A 258 -1.74 32.67 18.61
CA GLY A 258 -2.06 33.56 19.71
C GLY A 258 -1.54 34.96 19.43
N HIS A 259 -2.33 35.78 18.75
CA HIS A 259 -2.13 37.23 18.80
C HIS A 259 -2.53 37.74 20.19
N GLU A 260 -1.56 38.17 21.00
CA GLU A 260 -1.79 39.21 22.02
C GLU A 260 -0.49 39.92 22.41
N GLU A 261 -0.63 41.19 22.76
CA GLU A 261 0.37 42.25 22.78
C GLU A 261 1.46 42.16 23.86
N GLY A 262 2.66 42.66 23.52
CA GLY A 262 3.37 43.66 24.33
C GLY A 262 4.28 43.17 25.46
N GLY A 263 5.59 43.41 25.33
CA GLY A 263 6.50 43.34 26.48
C GLY A 263 7.98 43.44 26.15
N HIS A 264 8.57 44.59 26.43
CA HIS A 264 10.00 44.92 26.33
C HIS A 264 10.92 44.04 27.20
N HIS A 265 12.25 44.16 26.95
CA HIS A 265 13.45 43.74 27.72
C HIS A 265 14.11 42.45 27.20
N GLY A 266 15.41 42.32 26.90
CA GLY A 266 16.59 43.16 27.11
C GLY A 266 17.70 42.37 27.85
N HIS A 267 18.87 42.19 27.22
CA HIS A 267 20.12 41.53 27.70
C HIS A 267 20.09 39.99 27.82
N GLY A 268 21.14 39.22 27.51
CA GLY A 268 22.53 39.52 27.16
C GLY A 268 23.32 38.22 26.91
N SER A 269 24.50 38.38 26.33
CA SER A 269 25.57 37.40 26.05
C SER A 269 25.93 36.45 27.19
N ASP A 270 26.35 35.22 26.88
CA ASP A 270 27.64 34.69 27.36
C ASP A 270 28.14 33.46 26.56
N GLU A 271 29.46 33.40 26.43
CA GLU A 271 30.27 32.39 25.76
C GLU A 271 30.50 31.15 26.65
N GLY A 272 30.99 30.04 26.08
CA GLY A 272 31.47 28.92 26.89
C GLY A 272 31.96 27.70 26.11
N SER A 273 33.22 27.72 25.69
CA SER A 273 33.95 26.57 25.13
C SER A 273 34.24 25.47 26.17
N HIS A 274 34.57 24.25 25.71
CA HIS A 274 35.69 23.37 26.12
C HIS A 274 35.36 21.91 25.72
N HIS A 275 36.01 21.32 24.71
CA HIS A 275 37.30 20.59 24.74
C HIS A 275 37.35 19.36 25.66
N GLY A 276 37.72 18.20 25.10
CA GLY A 276 38.14 17.04 25.88
C GLY A 276 38.34 15.75 25.08
N GLU A 277 39.51 15.61 24.45
CA GLU A 277 40.05 14.47 23.71
C GLU A 277 40.45 13.23 24.54
N SER A 278 40.67 12.14 23.79
CA SER A 278 41.56 10.98 24.03
C SER A 278 40.98 9.87 24.91
N GLY A 279 41.13 8.58 24.63
CA GLY A 279 42.07 7.77 23.85
C GLY A 279 42.09 6.39 24.57
N GLY A 280 42.42 5.23 24.02
CA GLY A 280 42.84 4.76 22.72
C GLY A 280 43.00 3.23 22.77
N HIS A 281 43.46 2.68 21.66
CA HIS A 281 44.14 1.38 21.48
C HIS A 281 43.56 0.11 22.12
N HIS A 282 43.23 -0.88 21.28
CA HIS A 282 43.91 -2.18 21.29
C HIS A 282 43.87 -2.80 19.89
N ASP A 283 45.06 -3.02 19.34
CA ASP A 283 45.37 -3.82 18.17
C ASP A 283 45.74 -5.24 18.64
N HIS A 284 45.23 -6.28 17.98
CA HIS A 284 45.86 -7.60 17.88
C HIS A 284 45.22 -8.45 16.76
N GLY A 285 45.92 -8.49 15.62
CA GLY A 285 46.34 -9.67 14.86
C GLY A 285 45.45 -10.92 14.74
N SER A 286 45.02 -11.15 13.49
CA SER A 286 44.99 -12.41 12.72
C SER A 286 44.55 -13.72 13.40
N ASP A 287 43.48 -14.31 12.87
CA ASP A 287 43.53 -15.70 12.36
C ASP A 287 42.37 -15.97 11.39
N ALA A 288 42.67 -16.71 10.33
CA ALA A 288 41.74 -17.15 9.31
C ALA A 288 40.99 -18.40 9.79
N ALA A 289 39.66 -18.35 9.77
CA ALA A 289 38.81 -19.54 9.70
C ALA A 289 37.44 -19.12 9.12
N GLY A 290 37.04 -19.78 8.04
CA GLY A 290 35.74 -19.56 7.40
C GLY A 290 34.58 -19.90 8.34
N HIS A 291 33.52 -19.12 8.24
CA HIS A 291 32.18 -19.51 8.68
C HIS A 291 31.18 -19.18 7.57
N PRO A 292 30.13 -20.00 7.41
CA PRO A 292 29.23 -19.99 6.27
C PRO A 292 28.17 -18.89 6.44
N HIS A 293 27.60 -18.53 5.29
CA HIS A 293 26.37 -17.77 5.14
C HIS A 293 25.26 -18.32 6.06
N GLY A 294 24.69 -17.47 6.89
CA GLY A 294 23.34 -17.63 7.43
C GLY A 294 22.50 -16.54 6.78
N GLY A 295 21.76 -16.91 5.73
CA GLY A 295 20.64 -16.13 5.25
C GLY A 295 19.46 -16.31 6.21
N GLU A 296 18.61 -15.30 6.27
CA GLU A 296 17.34 -15.32 6.99
C GLU A 296 16.37 -16.28 6.27
N ASP A 297 16.39 -17.55 6.67
CA ASP A 297 15.33 -18.55 6.44
C ASP A 297 14.44 -18.62 7.70
N GLY A 298 14.02 -17.46 8.24
CA GLY A 298 13.34 -17.37 9.54
C GLY A 298 11.88 -17.78 9.51
N ASP A 299 11.13 -17.34 8.50
CA ASP A 299 9.67 -17.41 8.51
C ASP A 299 9.12 -18.77 8.01
N GLU A 300 9.74 -19.38 6.99
CA GLU A 300 9.33 -20.71 6.52
C GLU A 300 9.59 -21.81 7.57
N ASP A 301 10.76 -21.77 8.23
CA ASP A 301 11.13 -22.69 9.30
C ASP A 301 10.21 -22.53 10.53
N GLU A 302 9.78 -21.29 10.80
CA GLU A 302 8.89 -20.97 11.91
C GLU A 302 7.43 -21.41 11.66
N GLU A 303 6.93 -21.30 10.43
CA GLU A 303 5.62 -21.83 10.04
C GLU A 303 5.61 -23.36 10.05
N GLU A 304 6.65 -24.02 9.52
CA GLU A 304 6.77 -25.48 9.57
C GLU A 304 6.81 -26.01 11.02
N ASN A 305 7.40 -25.24 11.95
CA ASN A 305 7.46 -25.59 13.36
C ASN A 305 6.07 -25.52 14.06
N ILE A 306 5.29 -24.47 13.82
CA ILE A 306 3.90 -24.36 14.35
C ILE A 306 3.03 -25.51 13.84
N ARG A 307 3.16 -25.82 12.54
CA ARG A 307 2.44 -26.90 11.86
C ARG A 307 2.74 -28.26 12.49
N GLY A 308 4.01 -28.52 12.81
CA GLY A 308 4.45 -29.70 13.54
C GLY A 308 3.83 -29.81 14.94
N GLU A 309 3.83 -28.72 15.70
CA GLU A 309 3.31 -28.70 17.08
C GLU A 309 1.79 -28.88 17.18
N LEU A 310 1.02 -28.28 16.26
CA LEU A 310 -0.43 -28.45 16.20
C LEU A 310 -0.82 -29.87 15.72
N SER A 311 -0.05 -30.45 14.80
CA SER A 311 -0.20 -31.85 14.35
C SER A 311 -0.05 -32.85 15.50
N ASP A 312 0.90 -32.62 16.42
CA ASP A 312 1.11 -33.44 17.64
C ASP A 312 -0.09 -33.42 18.59
N LEU A 313 -0.94 -32.39 18.52
CA LEU A 313 -2.21 -32.29 19.25
C LEU A 313 -3.38 -32.98 18.52
N ASN A 314 -3.12 -33.69 17.41
CA ASN A 314 -4.10 -34.16 16.43
C ASN A 314 -5.01 -33.02 15.91
N ILE A 315 -4.44 -31.80 15.85
CA ILE A 315 -5.08 -30.61 15.27
C ILE A 315 -4.46 -30.46 13.89
N TYR A 316 -5.29 -30.41 12.86
CA TYR A 316 -4.78 -30.35 11.50
C TYR A 316 -4.17 -28.98 11.22
N ALA A 317 -2.85 -28.92 11.22
CA ALA A 317 -2.06 -27.78 10.76
C ALA A 317 -1.12 -28.22 9.63
N GLY A 318 -1.60 -29.10 8.75
CA GLY A 318 -0.81 -29.61 7.64
C GLY A 318 -1.12 -28.90 6.33
N LYS A 319 -0.12 -28.83 5.44
CA LYS A 319 -0.33 -28.68 4.00
C LYS A 319 -1.39 -29.71 3.56
N PRO A 320 -2.41 -29.34 2.77
CA PRO A 320 -3.44 -30.26 2.28
C PRO A 320 -2.80 -31.53 1.72
N HIS A 321 -2.99 -32.67 2.37
CA HIS A 321 -2.66 -33.92 1.71
C HIS A 321 -3.74 -34.20 0.66
N GLY A 322 -3.54 -33.62 -0.54
CA GLY A 322 -4.24 -34.02 -1.76
C GLY A 322 -4.84 -32.88 -2.61
N GLU A 323 -4.97 -31.67 -2.08
CA GLU A 323 -5.53 -30.50 -2.80
C GLU A 323 -4.81 -29.25 -2.30
N ASP A 324 -3.67 -28.88 -2.90
CA ASP A 324 -2.98 -27.62 -2.59
C ASP A 324 -3.99 -26.48 -2.78
N VAL A 325 -4.44 -25.84 -1.69
CA VAL A 325 -5.34 -24.68 -1.76
C VAL A 325 -4.80 -23.52 -0.92
N TYR A 326 -4.93 -22.31 -1.46
CA TYR A 326 -4.46 -21.03 -0.96
C TYR A 326 -5.68 -20.16 -0.67
N ALA A 327 -5.64 -19.38 0.41
CA ALA A 327 -6.77 -18.55 0.79
C ALA A 327 -6.34 -17.13 1.12
N THR A 328 -7.10 -16.17 0.59
CA THR A 328 -6.96 -14.73 0.80
C THR A 328 -8.13 -14.25 1.65
N VAL A 329 -7.85 -13.46 2.69
CA VAL A 329 -8.89 -12.87 3.54
C VAL A 329 -8.65 -11.39 3.69
N LEU A 330 -9.68 -10.59 3.43
CA LEU A 330 -9.65 -9.15 3.62
C LEU A 330 -10.78 -8.74 4.54
N TYR A 331 -10.49 -7.82 5.47
CA TYR A 331 -11.48 -7.27 6.38
C TYR A 331 -12.02 -5.96 5.82
N SER A 332 -13.29 -5.68 6.11
CA SER A 332 -13.94 -4.44 5.71
C SER A 332 -14.86 -3.92 6.80
N GLU A 333 -14.90 -2.60 6.92
CA GLU A 333 -15.85 -1.85 7.75
C GLU A 333 -17.21 -1.63 7.06
N ALA A 334 -17.32 -2.01 5.78
CA ALA A 334 -18.60 -1.99 5.07
C ALA A 334 -19.55 -3.08 5.56
N ASP A 335 -20.85 -2.83 5.38
CA ASP A 335 -21.90 -3.77 5.75
C ASP A 335 -21.81 -5.07 4.92
N ALA A 336 -22.11 -6.21 5.55
CA ALA A 336 -21.97 -7.51 4.91
C ALA A 336 -22.89 -7.67 3.68
N ASP A 337 -24.08 -7.05 3.67
CA ASP A 337 -24.97 -7.08 2.51
C ASP A 337 -24.41 -6.24 1.34
N GLU A 338 -23.80 -5.09 1.64
CA GLU A 338 -23.14 -4.24 0.63
C GLU A 338 -21.94 -4.97 0.00
N LEU A 339 -21.11 -5.60 0.83
CA LEU A 339 -19.99 -6.42 0.36
C LEU A 339 -20.48 -7.64 -0.42
N PHE A 340 -21.60 -8.24 -0.03
CA PHE A 340 -22.15 -9.41 -0.70
C PHE A 340 -22.54 -9.13 -2.15
N GLU A 341 -23.19 -8.00 -2.43
CA GLU A 341 -23.56 -7.62 -3.80
C GLU A 341 -22.32 -7.46 -4.70
N GLU A 342 -21.26 -6.86 -4.18
CA GLU A 342 -20.00 -6.65 -4.90
C GLU A 342 -19.23 -7.96 -5.11
N VAL A 343 -19.16 -8.80 -4.06
CA VAL A 343 -18.48 -10.10 -4.10
C VAL A 343 -19.22 -11.10 -4.99
N ASP A 344 -20.55 -11.09 -5.03
CA ASP A 344 -21.31 -11.96 -5.93
C ASP A 344 -21.07 -11.62 -7.41
N GLY A 345 -20.76 -10.36 -7.74
CA GLY A 345 -20.29 -9.97 -9.07
C GLY A 345 -18.91 -10.56 -9.36
N LEU A 346 -17.95 -10.26 -8.49
CA LEU A 346 -16.56 -10.66 -8.65
C LEU A 346 -16.36 -12.18 -8.68
N ARG A 347 -17.08 -12.89 -7.81
CA ARG A 347 -17.06 -14.36 -7.69
C ARG A 347 -17.41 -15.06 -9.00
N LYS A 348 -18.35 -14.52 -9.78
CA LYS A 348 -18.73 -15.14 -11.07
C LYS A 348 -17.55 -15.21 -12.05
N ASN A 349 -16.62 -14.24 -11.99
CA ASN A 349 -15.40 -14.32 -12.80
C ASN A 349 -14.42 -15.33 -12.23
N PHE A 350 -14.30 -15.37 -10.91
CA PHE A 350 -13.44 -16.33 -10.23
C PHE A 350 -13.86 -17.77 -10.58
N ASP A 351 -15.17 -18.05 -10.64
CA ASP A 351 -15.73 -19.33 -11.06
C ASP A 351 -15.32 -19.77 -12.49
N HIS A 352 -14.82 -18.85 -13.34
CA HIS A 352 -14.29 -19.19 -14.67
C HIS A 352 -12.86 -19.76 -14.62
N TYR A 353 -12.13 -19.55 -13.53
CA TYR A 353 -10.82 -20.13 -13.32
C TYR A 353 -10.98 -21.50 -12.70
N GLY A 354 -10.44 -22.53 -13.36
CA GLY A 354 -10.53 -23.91 -12.87
C GLY A 354 -9.83 -24.15 -11.52
N THR A 355 -9.03 -23.18 -11.06
CA THR A 355 -8.36 -23.18 -9.75
C THR A 355 -9.15 -22.44 -8.69
N HIS A 356 -10.29 -21.81 -8.99
CA HIS A 356 -11.11 -21.16 -7.96
C HIS A 356 -11.92 -22.20 -7.20
N VAL A 357 -11.87 -22.14 -5.87
CA VAL A 357 -12.59 -23.06 -4.99
C VAL A 357 -13.81 -22.37 -4.39
N LYS A 358 -13.67 -21.14 -3.91
CA LYS A 358 -14.74 -20.41 -3.21
C LYS A 358 -14.39 -18.94 -3.05
N THR A 359 -15.38 -18.04 -3.15
CA THR A 359 -15.30 -16.71 -2.54
C THR A 359 -16.60 -16.44 -1.78
N ALA A 360 -16.51 -15.95 -0.54
CA ALA A 360 -17.67 -15.72 0.31
C ALA A 360 -17.46 -14.54 1.27
N VAL A 361 -18.56 -13.91 1.65
CA VAL A 361 -18.62 -12.83 2.64
C VAL A 361 -19.05 -13.40 3.98
N TYR A 362 -18.39 -12.94 5.03
CA TYR A 362 -18.65 -13.33 6.41
C TYR A 362 -18.90 -12.09 7.25
N GLY A 363 -19.94 -12.12 8.07
CA GLY A 363 -20.21 -11.11 9.08
C GLY A 363 -19.77 -11.58 10.46
N ALA A 364 -19.20 -10.68 11.26
CA ALA A 364 -18.96 -10.94 12.67
C ALA A 364 -20.30 -10.99 13.44
N SER A 365 -20.43 -11.95 14.36
CA SER A 365 -21.69 -12.14 15.10
C SER A 365 -21.93 -11.06 16.18
N GLU A 366 -20.88 -10.42 16.68
CA GLU A 366 -20.94 -9.50 17.84
C GLU A 366 -20.37 -8.10 17.57
N ARG A 367 -19.79 -7.87 16.39
CA ARG A 367 -19.16 -6.60 15.99
C ARG A 367 -19.62 -6.19 14.60
N ASP A 368 -19.63 -4.89 14.31
CA ASP A 368 -19.91 -4.36 12.97
C ASP A 368 -18.65 -4.51 12.09
N ARG A 369 -18.31 -5.74 11.74
CA ARG A 369 -17.13 -6.08 10.94
C ARG A 369 -17.46 -7.21 9.97
N SER A 370 -16.98 -7.06 8.74
CA SER A 370 -17.15 -8.03 7.67
C SER A 370 -15.79 -8.54 7.19
N ALA A 371 -15.77 -9.73 6.62
CA ALA A 371 -14.60 -10.28 5.96
C ALA A 371 -14.99 -10.94 4.64
N VAL A 372 -14.12 -10.81 3.64
CA VAL A 372 -14.25 -11.53 2.37
C VAL A 372 -13.13 -12.56 2.31
N VAL A 373 -13.50 -13.82 2.12
CA VAL A 373 -12.57 -14.94 2.03
C VAL A 373 -12.65 -15.51 0.62
N SER A 374 -11.51 -15.69 -0.01
CA SER A 374 -11.37 -16.32 -1.32
C SER A 374 -10.37 -17.47 -1.25
N ILE A 375 -10.72 -18.63 -1.80
CA ILE A 375 -9.96 -19.89 -1.75
C ILE A 375 -9.69 -20.37 -3.18
N TRP A 376 -8.46 -20.79 -3.44
CA TRP A 376 -7.92 -21.12 -4.75
C TRP A 376 -7.02 -22.35 -4.68
N GLU A 377 -6.80 -23.07 -5.77
CA GLU A 377 -5.88 -24.21 -5.87
C GLU A 377 -4.41 -23.78 -6.09
N THR A 378 -4.16 -22.51 -6.43
CA THR A 378 -2.80 -22.00 -6.67
C THR A 378 -2.58 -20.65 -6.00
N ALA A 379 -1.36 -20.42 -5.48
CA ALA A 379 -0.95 -19.15 -4.87
C ALA A 379 -1.15 -17.99 -5.84
N SER A 380 -0.65 -18.16 -7.08
CA SER A 380 -0.76 -17.14 -8.12
C SER A 380 -2.20 -16.68 -8.40
N ALA A 381 -3.18 -17.58 -8.30
CA ALA A 381 -4.59 -17.25 -8.50
C ALA A 381 -5.18 -16.56 -7.26
N ALA A 382 -4.81 -17.00 -6.05
CA ALA A 382 -5.18 -16.33 -4.80
C ALA A 382 -4.66 -14.89 -4.73
N ASP A 383 -3.42 -14.65 -5.17
CA ASP A 383 -2.81 -13.32 -5.16
C ASP A 383 -3.42 -12.39 -6.21
N THR A 384 -3.75 -12.94 -7.38
CA THR A 384 -4.47 -12.20 -8.43
C THR A 384 -5.84 -11.79 -7.89
N ALA A 385 -6.54 -12.70 -7.22
CA ALA A 385 -7.81 -12.41 -6.57
C ALA A 385 -7.69 -11.37 -5.45
N ALA A 386 -6.61 -11.40 -4.67
CA ALA A 386 -6.37 -10.45 -3.58
C ALA A 386 -6.38 -9.00 -4.07
N GLY A 387 -5.74 -8.71 -5.21
CA GLY A 387 -5.73 -7.37 -5.80
C GLY A 387 -7.12 -6.89 -6.26
N PHE A 388 -8.00 -7.81 -6.67
CA PHE A 388 -9.40 -7.45 -6.96
C PHE A 388 -10.22 -7.23 -5.70
N LEU A 389 -9.95 -8.01 -4.66
CA LEU A 389 -10.68 -7.96 -3.39
C LEU A 389 -10.28 -6.74 -2.55
N SER A 390 -9.06 -6.22 -2.68
CA SER A 390 -8.59 -5.03 -1.95
C SER A 390 -9.29 -3.74 -2.36
N GLU A 391 -9.90 -3.72 -3.55
CA GLU A 391 -10.67 -2.58 -4.08
C GLU A 391 -12.15 -2.63 -3.66
N LEU A 392 -12.54 -3.59 -2.81
CA LEU A 392 -13.90 -3.64 -2.26
C LEU A 392 -14.16 -2.46 -1.30
N PRO A 393 -15.43 -2.06 -1.11
CA PRO A 393 -15.76 -0.94 -0.23
C PRO A 393 -15.25 -1.15 1.21
N GLY A 394 -14.66 -0.11 1.78
CA GLY A 394 -14.28 -0.07 3.20
C GLY A 394 -13.26 -1.13 3.62
N ILE A 395 -12.48 -1.68 2.67
CA ILE A 395 -11.39 -2.59 2.99
C ILE A 395 -10.39 -1.86 3.88
N VAL A 396 -10.09 -2.47 5.02
CA VAL A 396 -9.16 -1.95 6.00
C VAL A 396 -8.05 -2.96 6.23
N GLU A 397 -6.84 -2.45 6.44
CA GLU A 397 -5.86 -3.20 7.21
C GLU A 397 -6.49 -3.54 8.56
N ARG A 398 -6.28 -4.74 9.08
CA ARG A 398 -6.99 -5.21 10.27
C ARG A 398 -6.74 -4.21 11.40
N ALA A 399 -7.78 -3.44 11.77
CA ALA A 399 -7.65 -2.32 12.70
C ALA A 399 -6.87 -2.73 13.98
N GLY A 400 -5.75 -2.05 14.24
CA GLY A 400 -4.93 -2.24 15.44
C GLY A 400 -3.56 -2.90 15.25
N GLU A 401 -2.90 -2.75 14.09
CA GLU A 401 -1.48 -3.12 13.91
C GLU A 401 -0.49 -2.16 14.63
N GLU A 402 -0.83 -1.67 15.82
CA GLU A 402 0.20 -1.35 16.79
C GLU A 402 0.65 -2.67 17.46
N SER A 403 1.54 -3.43 16.80
CA SER A 403 2.40 -4.49 17.40
C SER A 403 1.79 -5.84 17.87
N GLY A 404 0.84 -6.47 17.15
CA GLY A 404 0.29 -7.81 17.49
C GLY A 404 0.37 -8.90 16.40
N PHE A 405 0.34 -10.19 16.80
CA PHE A 405 0.24 -11.39 15.93
C PHE A 405 -1.22 -11.85 15.77
N GLY A 406 -1.73 -11.89 14.55
CA GLY A 406 -3.06 -12.42 14.24
C GLY A 406 -3.04 -13.93 14.01
N THR A 407 -3.95 -14.68 14.64
CA THR A 407 -4.22 -16.08 14.25
C THR A 407 -5.58 -16.19 13.60
N MET A 408 -5.64 -16.73 12.39
CA MET A 408 -6.90 -17.16 11.79
C MET A 408 -7.14 -18.63 12.10
N GLY A 409 -8.10 -18.88 12.99
CA GLY A 409 -8.44 -20.21 13.46
C GLY A 409 -9.56 -20.82 12.63
N MET A 410 -9.21 -21.81 11.82
CA MET A 410 -10.07 -22.90 11.35
C MET A 410 -11.36 -22.50 10.62
N PHE A 411 -11.43 -22.75 9.32
CA PHE A 411 -12.73 -22.81 8.63
C PHE A 411 -13.50 -24.05 9.10
N TYR A 412 -14.72 -23.84 9.58
CA TYR A 412 -15.61 -24.86 10.13
C TYR A 412 -16.88 -24.94 9.29
N THR A 413 -17.13 -26.13 8.72
CA THR A 413 -18.49 -26.50 8.29
C THR A 413 -19.12 -27.27 9.45
N VAL A 414 -20.09 -26.66 10.15
CA VAL A 414 -20.81 -27.27 11.28
C VAL A 414 -22.00 -28.09 10.77
N LYS A 415 -22.35 -29.20 11.42
CA LYS A 415 -23.59 -29.91 11.11
C LYS A 415 -24.78 -29.04 11.52
N PRO A 416 -25.82 -28.86 10.67
CA PRO A 416 -26.94 -27.97 10.97
C PRO A 416 -27.61 -28.22 12.33
N GLU A 417 -27.72 -29.49 12.75
CA GLU A 417 -28.29 -29.87 14.05
C GLU A 417 -27.45 -29.46 15.28
N HIS A 418 -26.18 -29.07 15.08
CA HIS A 418 -25.24 -28.68 16.13
C HIS A 418 -24.81 -27.21 16.05
N ARG A 419 -25.40 -26.41 15.14
CA ARG A 419 -25.05 -25.00 14.96
C ARG A 419 -25.24 -24.19 16.25
N GLU A 420 -26.41 -24.30 16.88
CA GLU A 420 -26.70 -23.59 18.14
C GLU A 420 -25.73 -24.00 19.24
N ASP A 421 -25.45 -25.30 19.35
CA ASP A 421 -24.48 -25.84 20.31
C ASP A 421 -23.07 -25.26 20.06
N PHE A 422 -22.67 -25.09 18.80
CA PHE A 422 -21.36 -24.57 18.41
C PHE A 422 -21.21 -23.09 18.75
N VAL A 423 -22.23 -22.26 18.46
CA VAL A 423 -22.23 -20.83 18.79
C VAL A 423 -22.24 -20.63 20.31
N GLU A 424 -23.04 -21.40 21.06
CA GLU A 424 -23.05 -21.33 22.52
C GLU A 424 -21.69 -21.73 23.10
N LYS A 425 -21.08 -22.80 22.57
CA LYS A 425 -19.77 -23.26 22.99
C LYS A 425 -18.67 -22.24 22.67
N PHE A 426 -18.74 -21.59 21.52
CA PHE A 426 -17.84 -20.50 21.14
C PHE A 426 -17.93 -19.35 22.15
N GLY A 427 -19.14 -18.91 22.53
CA GLY A 427 -19.31 -17.86 23.53
C GLY A 427 -18.68 -18.21 24.88
N VAL A 428 -18.73 -19.47 25.30
CA VAL A 428 -18.04 -19.95 26.52
C VAL A 428 -16.52 -19.86 26.39
N VAL A 429 -15.97 -20.16 25.21
CA VAL A 429 -14.52 -20.08 24.93
C VAL A 429 -14.08 -18.63 24.78
N GLY A 430 -14.88 -17.77 24.14
CA GLY A 430 -14.65 -16.34 24.05
C GLY A 430 -14.50 -15.71 25.44
N GLY A 431 -15.41 -16.03 26.37
CA GLY A 431 -15.29 -15.56 27.75
C GLY A 431 -14.05 -16.09 28.51
N LEU A 432 -13.43 -17.19 28.08
CA LEU A 432 -12.14 -17.63 28.62
C LEU A 432 -10.97 -16.87 28.00
N LEU A 433 -11.09 -16.47 26.73
CA LEU A 433 -10.08 -15.70 26.00
C LEU A 433 -9.98 -14.26 26.51
N ASP A 434 -11.10 -13.63 26.85
CA ASP A 434 -11.14 -12.25 27.38
C ASP A 434 -10.26 -12.04 28.62
N ASP A 435 -10.07 -13.09 29.44
CA ASP A 435 -9.25 -13.05 30.65
C ASP A 435 -7.78 -13.46 30.41
N MET A 436 -7.39 -13.79 29.17
CA MET A 436 -6.04 -14.24 28.83
C MET A 436 -5.08 -13.07 28.58
N GLU A 437 -3.94 -13.10 29.26
CA GLU A 437 -2.87 -12.14 29.03
C GLU A 437 -2.31 -12.30 27.60
N GLY A 438 -2.30 -11.21 26.84
CA GLY A 438 -1.82 -11.20 25.45
C GLY A 438 -2.89 -11.53 24.41
N HIS A 439 -4.14 -11.78 24.80
CA HIS A 439 -5.29 -11.82 23.88
C HIS A 439 -5.86 -10.41 23.69
N HIS A 440 -6.18 -10.02 22.45
CA HIS A 440 -6.79 -8.72 22.13
C HIS A 440 -8.27 -8.86 21.79
N ASP A 441 -8.58 -9.61 20.73
CA ASP A 441 -9.94 -9.85 20.29
C ASP A 441 -10.11 -11.23 19.66
N THR A 442 -11.35 -11.73 19.67
CA THR A 442 -11.77 -12.89 18.88
C THR A 442 -13.18 -12.65 18.37
N ASP A 443 -13.41 -12.99 17.10
CA ASP A 443 -14.70 -12.92 16.43
C ASP A 443 -15.06 -14.29 15.82
N LEU A 444 -16.33 -14.66 15.94
CA LEU A 444 -16.93 -15.73 15.13
C LEU A 444 -17.53 -15.11 13.88
N MET A 445 -16.92 -15.43 12.75
CA MET A 445 -17.30 -14.95 11.43
C MET A 445 -18.23 -15.98 10.78
N VAL A 446 -19.42 -15.56 10.38
CA VAL A 446 -20.46 -16.44 9.81
C VAL A 446 -20.70 -16.08 8.36
N ASN A 447 -20.68 -17.07 7.47
CA ASN A 447 -20.92 -16.86 6.05
C ASN A 447 -22.37 -16.38 5.80
N GLN A 448 -22.51 -15.33 4.99
CA GLN A 448 -23.79 -14.74 4.60
C GLN A 448 -24.73 -15.73 3.87
N GLU A 449 -24.18 -16.69 3.13
CA GLU A 449 -24.93 -17.64 2.30
C GLU A 449 -25.14 -19.00 2.96
N ASP A 450 -24.27 -19.39 3.88
CA ASP A 450 -24.37 -20.65 4.63
C ASP A 450 -24.02 -20.41 6.10
N GLU A 451 -25.06 -20.30 6.93
CA GLU A 451 -24.91 -20.07 8.37
C GLU A 451 -24.19 -21.20 9.12
N ASN A 452 -23.90 -22.32 8.48
CA ASN A 452 -23.14 -23.43 9.06
C ASN A 452 -21.65 -23.36 8.72
N ASP A 453 -21.26 -22.48 7.81
CA ASP A 453 -19.89 -22.22 7.41
C ASP A 453 -19.36 -20.99 8.13
N MET A 454 -18.38 -21.21 9.00
CA MET A 454 -17.88 -20.21 9.94
C MET A 454 -16.36 -20.26 10.03
N PHE A 455 -15.73 -19.17 10.44
CA PHE A 455 -14.34 -19.21 10.89
C PHE A 455 -14.13 -18.32 12.11
N ILE A 456 -13.04 -18.55 12.84
CA ILE A 456 -12.71 -17.76 14.02
C ILE A 456 -11.52 -16.86 13.68
N ALA A 457 -11.71 -15.56 13.78
CA ALA A 457 -10.63 -14.58 13.69
C ALA A 457 -10.19 -14.22 15.10
N SER A 458 -8.89 -14.33 15.42
CA SER A 458 -8.36 -13.98 16.75
C SER A 458 -7.08 -13.15 16.65
N GLN A 459 -6.87 -12.23 17.58
CA GLN A 459 -5.71 -11.34 17.64
C GLN A 459 -5.00 -11.47 18.98
N TRP A 460 -3.67 -11.52 18.91
CA TRP A 460 -2.78 -11.73 20.04
C TRP A 460 -1.66 -10.70 20.03
N ARG A 461 -1.09 -10.40 21.19
CA ARG A 461 0.07 -9.51 21.34
C ARG A 461 1.31 -10.13 20.72
N SER A 462 1.44 -11.46 20.77
CA SER A 462 2.57 -12.17 20.19
C SER A 462 2.21 -13.59 19.81
N LYS A 463 3.03 -14.18 18.93
CA LYS A 463 2.96 -15.60 18.56
C LYS A 463 3.06 -16.53 19.75
N ASP A 464 3.93 -16.22 20.71
CA ASP A 464 4.08 -17.02 21.93
C ASP A 464 2.82 -17.02 22.79
N ASP A 465 2.12 -15.89 22.87
CA ASP A 465 0.85 -15.77 23.60
C ASP A 465 -0.24 -16.65 22.94
N ALA A 466 -0.34 -16.62 21.60
CA ALA A 466 -1.26 -17.46 20.83
C ALA A 466 -0.97 -18.96 20.97
N MET A 467 0.31 -19.36 20.87
CA MET A 467 0.72 -20.76 21.05
C MET A 467 0.53 -21.22 22.50
N GLY A 468 0.63 -20.32 23.47
CA GLY A 468 0.27 -20.58 24.87
C GLY A 468 -1.18 -21.03 25.01
N PHE A 469 -2.11 -20.37 24.32
CA PHE A 469 -3.52 -20.78 24.28
C PHE A 469 -3.72 -22.14 23.60
N PHE A 470 -3.12 -22.36 22.43
CA PHE A 470 -3.26 -23.64 21.72
C PHE A 470 -2.69 -24.84 22.48
N ARG A 471 -1.73 -24.61 23.37
CA ARG A 471 -1.17 -25.66 24.26
C ARG A 471 -2.00 -25.88 25.53
N SER A 472 -3.00 -25.03 25.81
CA SER A 472 -3.81 -25.09 27.03
C SER A 472 -4.75 -26.30 27.07
N GLU A 473 -5.08 -26.75 28.29
CA GLU A 473 -6.11 -27.79 28.48
C GLU A 473 -7.49 -27.31 28.00
N ALA A 474 -7.80 -26.03 28.16
CA ALA A 474 -9.07 -25.42 27.71
C ALA A 474 -9.28 -25.52 26.19
N PHE A 475 -8.22 -25.30 25.40
CA PHE A 475 -8.29 -25.46 23.95
C PHE A 475 -8.43 -26.92 23.53
N ARG A 476 -7.66 -27.83 24.15
CA ARG A 476 -7.74 -29.28 23.86
C ARG A 476 -9.13 -29.86 24.15
N ASP A 477 -9.75 -29.44 25.24
CA ASP A 477 -11.11 -29.86 25.60
C ASP A 477 -12.14 -29.37 24.56
N THR A 478 -11.98 -28.15 24.06
CA THR A 478 -12.85 -27.55 23.03
C THR A 478 -12.72 -28.25 21.68
N VAL A 479 -11.49 -28.53 21.24
CA VAL A 479 -11.21 -29.23 19.98
C VAL A 479 -11.73 -30.67 20.01
N SER A 480 -11.66 -31.34 21.17
CA SER A 480 -12.15 -32.71 21.32
C SER A 480 -13.67 -32.82 21.08
N TRP A 481 -14.42 -31.80 21.48
CA TRP A 481 -15.86 -31.68 21.28
C TRP A 481 -16.21 -31.30 19.83
N GLY A 482 -15.42 -30.42 19.20
CA GLY A 482 -15.60 -29.99 17.81
C GLY A 482 -15.68 -31.15 16.81
N ARG A 483 -14.99 -32.26 17.04
CA ARG A 483 -14.95 -33.40 16.12
C ARG A 483 -16.29 -34.09 15.88
N ASP A 484 -17.20 -34.05 16.84
CA ASP A 484 -18.50 -34.71 16.72
C ASP A 484 -19.53 -33.81 16.03
N VAL A 485 -19.32 -32.49 16.04
CA VAL A 485 -20.26 -31.48 15.55
C VAL A 485 -19.94 -30.93 14.15
N LEU A 486 -18.70 -31.09 13.67
CA LEU A 486 -18.30 -30.63 12.34
C LEU A 486 -18.72 -31.63 11.23
N ALA A 487 -19.19 -31.09 10.11
CA ALA A 487 -19.51 -31.82 8.89
C ALA A 487 -18.24 -32.18 8.11
N ASP A 488 -17.23 -31.30 8.14
CA ASP A 488 -15.95 -31.47 7.47
C ASP A 488 -14.76 -31.33 8.43
N ARG A 489 -13.58 -31.77 7.98
CA ARG A 489 -12.34 -31.51 8.72
C ARG A 489 -12.00 -30.01 8.67
N PRO A 490 -11.70 -29.37 9.82
CA PRO A 490 -11.37 -27.96 9.83
C PRO A 490 -10.08 -27.69 9.06
N ARG A 491 -10.06 -26.59 8.30
CA ARG A 491 -8.93 -26.17 7.47
C ARG A 491 -8.24 -24.97 8.12
N HIS A 492 -6.92 -25.06 8.32
CA HIS A 492 -6.12 -23.96 8.87
C HIS A 492 -5.51 -23.14 7.73
N VAL A 493 -5.56 -21.81 7.84
CA VAL A 493 -4.92 -20.89 6.90
C VAL A 493 -4.12 -19.90 7.75
N PHE A 494 -2.85 -19.72 7.43
CA PHE A 494 -2.00 -18.69 8.03
C PHE A 494 -2.04 -17.48 7.09
N LEU A 495 -2.11 -16.27 7.65
CA LEU A 495 -1.96 -15.03 6.90
C LEU A 495 -0.45 -14.78 6.77
N ALA A 496 -0.01 -14.46 5.54
CA ALA A 496 1.27 -13.81 5.29
C ALA A 496 1.13 -12.30 5.55
#